data_AF-A0A848N1G4-F1
#
_entry.id   AF-A0A848N1G4-F1
#
_cell.length_a   1.000
_cell.length_b   1.000
_cell.length_c   1.000
_cell.angle_alpha   90.00
_cell.angle_beta   90.00
_cell.angle_gamma   90.00
#
_symmetry.space_group_name_H-M   'P 1'
#
loop_
_entity.id
_entity.type
_entity.pdbx_description
1 polymer ?
#
loop_
_entity_poly.entity_id
_entity_poly.type
_entity_poly.pdbx_seq_one_letter_code
_entity_poly.pdbx_strand_id
1 'polypeptide(L)'
;MNTKKVEISIVFLVVGLFCVFFLSMWGMNILFAKISDENQAMYWTELFKIMFSSLLSAGVAYCVSYLQTKGAIMREKEKELSANDKRIKLLILEIKDNLDVMDKVNAANFPTASKIILENQISKKILNTYFDKLILEEDVLESLIKYDKKLSLLIGSDLEQKRGIYSNLKFEIKSLITKLEREILRT
;
A
#
# COMPACT_ATOMS: atom_id res chain seq x y z
N MET A 1 9.87 20.36 -2.25
CA MET A 1 10.83 21.36 -2.79
C MET A 1 11.87 20.76 -3.76
N ASN A 2 12.06 19.43 -3.83
CA ASN A 2 13.03 18.79 -4.73
C ASN A 2 12.53 18.52 -6.17
N THR A 3 11.24 18.29 -6.38
CA THR A 3 10.67 18.01 -7.71
C THR A 3 10.85 19.17 -8.68
N LYS A 4 10.56 20.41 -8.25
CA LYS A 4 10.76 21.62 -9.07
C LYS A 4 12.21 21.86 -9.49
N LYS A 5 13.19 21.47 -8.67
CA LYS A 5 14.63 21.59 -9.03
C LYS A 5 15.03 20.56 -10.08
N VAL A 6 14.51 19.33 -9.99
CA VAL A 6 14.77 18.26 -10.98
C VAL A 6 14.20 18.65 -12.35
N GLU A 7 12.98 19.19 -12.38
CA GLU A 7 12.35 19.66 -13.63
C GLU A 7 13.18 20.75 -14.33
N ILE A 8 13.66 21.76 -13.59
CA ILE A 8 14.45 22.86 -14.15
C ILE A 8 15.80 22.38 -14.69
N SER A 9 16.50 21.48 -13.99
CA SER A 9 17.77 20.91 -14.46
C SER A 9 17.62 20.10 -15.75
N ILE A 10 16.50 19.37 -15.91
CA ILE A 10 16.21 18.63 -17.14
C ILE A 10 16.00 19.60 -18.31
N VAL A 11 15.29 20.72 -18.09
CA VAL A 11 15.10 21.74 -19.15
C VAL A 11 16.44 22.31 -19.61
N PHE A 12 17.34 22.69 -18.70
CA PHE A 12 18.66 23.20 -19.08
C PHE A 12 19.50 22.17 -19.85
N LEU A 13 19.41 20.90 -19.49
CA LEU A 13 20.14 19.82 -20.16
C LEU A 13 19.59 19.60 -21.59
N VAL A 14 18.26 19.61 -21.75
CA VAL A 14 17.61 19.51 -23.07
C VAL A 14 17.98 20.71 -23.95
N VAL A 15 17.92 21.94 -23.42
CA VAL A 15 18.32 23.16 -24.14
C VAL A 15 19.80 23.08 -24.55
N GLY A 16 20.68 22.64 -23.66
CA GLY A 16 22.10 22.46 -23.96
C GLY A 16 22.35 21.47 -25.10
N LEU A 17 21.64 20.33 -25.11
CA LEU A 17 21.71 19.34 -26.19
C LEU A 17 21.25 19.91 -27.53
N PHE A 18 20.14 20.67 -27.55
CA PHE A 18 19.69 21.35 -28.75
C PHE A 18 20.71 22.38 -29.25
N CYS A 19 21.31 23.17 -28.36
CA CYS A 19 22.36 24.12 -28.73
C CYS A 19 23.57 23.43 -29.38
N VAL A 20 24.06 22.32 -28.81
CA VAL A 20 25.16 21.53 -29.38
C VAL A 20 24.79 20.99 -30.76
N PHE A 21 23.55 20.53 -30.94
CA PHE A 21 23.03 20.06 -32.23
C PHE A 21 22.96 21.17 -33.29
N PHE A 22 22.46 22.36 -32.95
CA PHE A 22 22.44 23.48 -33.89
C PHE A 22 23.85 23.98 -34.24
N LEU A 23 24.77 23.99 -33.27
CA LEU A 23 26.17 24.35 -33.50
C LEU A 23 26.88 23.36 -34.42
N SER A 24 26.61 22.06 -34.30
CA SER A 24 27.18 21.06 -35.22
C SER A 24 26.65 21.22 -36.65
N MET A 25 25.36 21.53 -36.82
CA MET A 25 24.78 21.87 -38.13
C MET A 25 25.41 23.14 -38.73
N TRP A 26 25.63 24.17 -37.91
CA TRP A 26 26.27 25.41 -38.35
C TRP A 26 27.73 25.22 -38.74
N GLY A 27 28.49 24.47 -37.94
CA GLY A 27 29.88 24.11 -38.23
C GLY A 27 30.00 23.39 -39.58
N MET A 28 29.03 22.54 -39.91
CA MET A 28 28.98 21.85 -41.20
C MET A 28 28.77 22.82 -42.38
N ASN A 29 27.81 23.74 -42.30
CA ASN A 29 27.55 24.73 -43.35
C ASN A 29 28.78 25.62 -43.64
N ILE A 30 29.57 25.92 -42.61
CA ILE A 30 30.78 26.75 -42.73
C ILE A 30 31.98 25.94 -43.24
N LEU A 31 32.20 24.73 -42.73
CA LEU A 31 33.37 23.91 -43.08
C LEU A 31 33.24 23.16 -44.41
N PHE A 32 32.02 22.92 -44.90
CA PHE A 32 31.75 22.10 -46.08
C PHE A 32 31.13 22.86 -47.28
N ALA A 33 31.22 24.19 -47.31
CA ALA A 33 30.71 25.02 -48.40
C ALA A 33 31.30 24.73 -49.81
N LYS A 34 32.35 23.88 -49.90
CA LYS A 34 33.01 23.47 -51.14
C LYS A 34 32.90 21.97 -51.46
N ILE A 35 32.04 21.23 -50.76
CA ILE A 35 31.83 19.78 -50.99
C ILE A 35 30.67 19.55 -51.96
N SER A 36 30.76 18.51 -52.79
CA SER A 36 29.69 18.08 -53.71
C SER A 36 28.41 17.71 -52.97
N ASP A 37 27.26 17.99 -53.60
CA ASP A 37 25.93 17.74 -53.03
C ASP A 37 25.74 16.28 -52.56
N GLU A 38 26.39 15.32 -53.22
CA GLU A 38 26.36 13.89 -52.87
C GLU A 38 26.97 13.58 -51.50
N ASN A 39 28.11 14.20 -51.18
CA ASN A 39 28.79 14.01 -49.90
C ASN A 39 28.07 14.72 -48.75
N GLN A 40 27.40 15.86 -49.04
CA GLN A 40 26.53 16.52 -48.07
C GLN A 40 25.31 15.64 -47.75
N ALA A 41 24.68 15.03 -48.76
CA ALA A 41 23.55 14.12 -48.57
C ALA A 41 23.94 12.86 -47.77
N MET A 42 25.13 12.29 -48.02
CA MET A 42 25.66 11.18 -47.22
C MET A 42 25.82 11.56 -45.74
N TYR A 43 26.40 12.72 -45.46
CA TYR A 43 26.57 13.20 -44.09
C TYR A 43 25.23 13.38 -43.38
N TRP A 44 24.26 14.05 -44.01
CA TRP A 44 22.91 14.21 -43.46
C TRP A 44 22.26 12.87 -43.14
N THR A 45 22.38 11.91 -44.05
CA THR A 45 21.82 10.57 -43.87
C THR A 45 22.42 9.85 -42.66
N GLU A 46 23.74 9.93 -42.47
CA GLU A 46 24.42 9.35 -41.31
C GLU A 46 24.05 10.07 -40.00
N LEU A 47 23.97 11.40 -40.02
CA LEU A 47 23.54 12.20 -38.88
C LEU A 47 22.12 11.82 -38.44
N PHE A 48 21.18 11.70 -39.38
CA PHE A 48 19.81 11.25 -39.09
C PHE A 48 19.76 9.81 -38.56
N LYS A 49 20.57 8.90 -39.10
CA LYS A 49 20.66 7.52 -38.58
C LYS A 49 21.14 7.49 -37.13
N ILE A 50 22.20 8.24 -36.80
CA ILE A 50 22.74 8.31 -35.44
C ILE A 50 21.72 8.91 -34.47
N MET A 51 21.06 10.01 -34.88
CA MET A 51 20.00 10.63 -34.08
C MET A 51 18.82 9.69 -33.86
N PHE A 52 18.32 9.04 -34.92
CA PHE A 52 17.17 8.16 -34.81
C PHE A 52 17.49 6.91 -33.99
N SER A 53 18.68 6.33 -34.18
CA SER A 53 19.16 5.19 -33.40
C SER A 53 19.27 5.51 -31.90
N SER A 54 19.87 6.65 -31.56
CA SER A 54 20.01 7.09 -30.16
C SER A 54 18.66 7.43 -29.52
N LEU A 55 17.78 8.13 -30.24
CA LEU A 55 16.44 8.47 -29.75
C LEU A 55 15.58 7.22 -29.54
N LEU A 56 15.63 6.27 -30.48
CA LEU A 56 14.87 5.02 -30.40
C LEU A 56 15.41 4.14 -29.26
N SER A 57 16.74 4.07 -29.09
CA SER A 57 17.37 3.38 -27.96
C SER A 57 16.94 3.97 -26.61
N ALA A 58 17.00 5.30 -26.47
CA ALA A 58 16.57 6.00 -25.26
C ALA A 58 15.07 5.83 -24.99
N GLY A 59 14.24 5.91 -26.03
CA GLY A 59 12.79 5.70 -25.95
C GLY A 59 12.44 4.28 -25.49
N VAL A 60 13.09 3.25 -26.04
CA VAL A 60 12.91 1.86 -25.62
C VAL A 60 13.33 1.67 -24.16
N ALA A 61 14.50 2.21 -23.77
CA ALA A 61 14.98 2.12 -22.40
C ALA A 61 14.01 2.77 -21.39
N TYR A 62 13.49 3.96 -21.73
CA TYR A 62 12.49 4.65 -20.91
C TYR A 62 11.18 3.84 -20.80
N CYS A 63 10.66 3.34 -21.92
CA CYS A 63 9.44 2.52 -21.93
C CYS A 63 9.58 1.25 -21.09
N VAL A 64 10.72 0.54 -21.22
CA VAL A 64 11.02 -0.65 -20.41
C VAL A 64 11.11 -0.29 -18.93
N SER A 65 11.83 0.78 -18.59
CA SER A 65 11.94 1.26 -17.21
C SER A 65 10.57 1.61 -16.62
N TYR A 66 9.74 2.36 -17.35
CA TYR A 66 8.38 2.70 -16.92
C TYR A 66 7.50 1.47 -16.67
N LEU A 67 7.51 0.49 -17.59
CA LEU A 67 6.76 -0.76 -17.43
C LEU A 67 7.25 -1.58 -16.24
N GLN A 68 8.57 -1.65 -16.02
CA GLN A 68 9.15 -2.33 -14.87
C GLN A 68 8.77 -1.67 -13.55
N THR A 69 8.90 -0.34 -13.47
CA THR A 69 8.53 0.42 -12.27
C THR A 69 7.03 0.30 -11.98
N LYS A 70 6.18 0.44 -13.00
CA LYS A 70 4.72 0.28 -12.84
C LYS A 70 4.38 -1.15 -12.38
N GLY A 71 5.01 -2.16 -12.97
CA GLY A 71 4.82 -3.56 -12.59
C GLY A 71 5.31 -3.86 -11.17
N ALA A 72 6.40 -3.25 -10.72
CA ALA A 72 6.90 -3.38 -9.36
C ALA A 72 5.92 -2.79 -8.34
N ILE A 73 5.42 -1.58 -8.59
CA ILE A 73 4.42 -0.91 -7.74
C ILE A 73 3.14 -1.74 -7.62
N MET A 74 2.63 -2.27 -8.75
CA MET A 74 1.44 -3.11 -8.72
C MET A 74 1.65 -4.40 -7.91
N ARG A 75 2.79 -5.07 -8.08
CA ARG A 75 3.12 -6.27 -7.29
C ARG A 75 3.27 -5.97 -5.80
N GLU A 76 3.81 -4.82 -5.44
CA GLU A 76 3.95 -4.41 -4.05
C GLU A 76 2.57 -4.13 -3.42
N LYS A 77 1.68 -3.44 -4.14
CA LYS A 77 0.29 -3.23 -3.73
C LYS A 77 -0.47 -4.54 -3.54
N GLU A 78 -0.35 -5.47 -4.49
CA GLU A 78 -0.99 -6.80 -4.37
C GLU A 78 -0.46 -7.59 -3.16
N LYS A 79 0.84 -7.51 -2.87
CA LYS A 79 1.44 -8.13 -1.68
C LYS A 79 0.93 -7.51 -0.39
N GLU A 80 0.83 -6.18 -0.33
CA GLU A 80 0.32 -5.47 0.83
C GLU A 80 -1.15 -5.80 1.09
N LEU A 81 -1.97 -5.83 0.03
CA LEU A 81 -3.38 -6.19 0.09
C LEU A 81 -3.57 -7.64 0.54
N SER A 82 -2.82 -8.59 -0.03
CA SER A 82 -2.82 -10.00 0.40
C SER A 82 -2.37 -10.16 1.86
N ALA A 83 -1.38 -9.38 2.30
CA ALA A 83 -0.95 -9.39 3.69
C ALA A 83 -2.03 -8.83 4.62
N ASN A 84 -2.71 -7.76 4.22
CA ASN A 84 -3.82 -7.17 4.96
C ASN A 84 -4.97 -8.17 5.13
N ASP A 85 -5.41 -8.83 4.04
CA ASP A 85 -6.45 -9.86 4.11
C ASP A 85 -6.12 -10.98 5.09
N LYS A 86 -4.86 -11.45 5.08
CA LYS A 86 -4.40 -12.49 6.03
C LYS A 86 -4.46 -11.99 7.47
N ARG A 87 -4.06 -10.74 7.73
CA ARG A 87 -4.12 -10.12 9.07
C ARG A 87 -5.58 -10.01 9.54
N ILE A 88 -6.48 -9.54 8.68
CA ILE A 88 -7.91 -9.43 8.99
C ILE A 88 -8.51 -10.82 9.29
N LYS A 89 -8.19 -11.84 8.48
CA LYS A 89 -8.64 -13.23 8.72
C LYS A 89 -8.17 -13.77 10.08
N LEU A 90 -6.91 -13.56 10.43
CA LEU A 90 -6.38 -13.96 11.73
C LEU A 90 -7.07 -13.21 12.88
N LEU A 91 -7.36 -11.93 12.69
CA LEU A 91 -8.06 -11.11 13.69
C LEU A 91 -9.50 -11.59 13.89
N ILE A 92 -10.22 -11.92 12.82
CA ILE A 92 -11.55 -12.51 12.89
C ILE A 92 -11.53 -13.82 13.67
N LEU A 93 -10.52 -14.67 13.46
CA LEU A 93 -10.36 -15.92 14.21
C LEU A 93 -10.17 -15.66 15.70
N GLU A 94 -9.25 -14.76 16.09
CA GLU A 94 -9.06 -14.38 17.50
C GLU A 94 -10.34 -13.83 18.13
N ILE A 95 -11.09 -12.98 17.42
CA ILE A 95 -12.35 -12.43 17.91
C ILE A 95 -13.43 -13.51 18.07
N LYS A 96 -13.51 -14.48 17.14
CA LYS A 96 -14.45 -15.61 17.20
C LYS A 96 -14.13 -16.54 18.36
N ASP A 97 -12.86 -16.86 18.59
CA ASP A 97 -12.41 -17.67 19.72
C ASP A 97 -12.72 -16.97 21.06
N ASN A 98 -12.44 -15.67 21.16
CA ASN A 98 -12.79 -14.88 22.33
C ASN A 98 -14.30 -14.88 22.59
N LEU A 99 -15.12 -14.79 21.53
CA LEU A 99 -16.58 -14.87 21.66
C LEU A 99 -17.03 -16.24 22.21
N ASP A 100 -16.44 -17.34 21.73
CA ASP A 100 -16.75 -18.68 22.22
C ASP A 100 -16.41 -18.85 23.71
N VAL A 101 -15.25 -18.32 24.15
CA VAL A 101 -14.87 -18.29 25.56
C VAL A 101 -15.91 -17.53 26.40
N MET A 102 -16.31 -16.33 25.95
CA MET A 102 -17.32 -15.54 26.65
C MET A 102 -18.68 -16.22 26.69
N ASP A 103 -19.10 -16.85 25.60
CA ASP A 103 -20.37 -17.58 25.50
C ASP A 103 -20.40 -18.75 26.50
N LYS A 104 -19.29 -19.49 26.66
CA LYS A 104 -19.15 -20.56 27.67
C LYS A 104 -19.24 -20.04 29.10
N VAL A 105 -18.56 -18.93 29.42
CA VAL A 105 -18.60 -18.32 30.75
C VAL A 105 -20.00 -17.79 31.07
N ASN A 106 -20.67 -17.20 30.08
CA ASN A 106 -22.05 -16.74 30.22
C ASN A 106 -23.04 -17.90 30.40
N ALA A 107 -22.87 -19.02 29.68
CA ALA A 107 -23.73 -20.21 29.84
C ALA A 107 -23.64 -20.80 31.27
N ALA A 108 -22.48 -20.67 31.92
CA ALA A 108 -22.28 -21.01 33.33
C ALA A 108 -22.74 -19.91 34.31
N ASN A 109 -23.48 -18.90 33.84
CA ASN A 109 -23.98 -17.76 34.62
C ASN A 109 -22.91 -16.90 35.29
N PHE A 110 -21.71 -16.81 34.69
CA PHE A 110 -20.54 -16.13 35.24
C PHE A 110 -20.14 -16.67 36.63
N PRO A 111 -19.57 -17.89 36.74
CA PRO A 111 -19.12 -18.44 38.03
C PRO A 111 -18.13 -17.52 38.75
N THR A 112 -17.92 -17.70 40.05
CA THR A 112 -17.00 -16.86 40.85
C THR A 112 -15.59 -16.77 40.26
N ALA A 113 -15.12 -17.83 39.61
CA ALA A 113 -13.83 -17.90 38.92
C ALA A 113 -13.80 -17.23 37.52
N SER A 114 -14.90 -16.60 37.06
CA SER A 114 -15.01 -16.04 35.70
C SER A 114 -13.91 -15.05 35.35
N LYS A 115 -13.48 -14.23 36.32
CA LYS A 115 -12.40 -13.27 36.10
C LYS A 115 -11.12 -13.99 35.65
N ILE A 116 -10.72 -15.01 36.40
CA ILE A 116 -9.51 -15.81 36.13
C ILE A 116 -9.64 -16.56 34.79
N ILE A 117 -10.82 -17.13 34.51
CA ILE A 117 -11.08 -17.84 33.25
C ILE A 117 -10.93 -16.89 32.06
N LEU A 118 -11.58 -15.73 32.11
CA LEU A 118 -11.53 -14.73 31.04
C LEU A 118 -10.12 -14.17 30.87
N GLU A 119 -9.42 -13.82 31.94
CA GLU A 119 -8.02 -13.34 31.88
C GLU A 119 -7.08 -14.35 31.22
N ASN A 120 -7.27 -15.65 31.47
CA ASN A 120 -6.39 -16.69 30.98
C ASN A 120 -6.72 -17.17 29.56
N GLN A 121 -7.97 -17.06 29.12
CA GLN A 121 -8.42 -17.62 27.84
C GLN A 121 -8.68 -16.57 26.75
N ILE A 122 -8.94 -15.32 27.11
CA ILE A 122 -9.09 -14.24 26.14
C ILE A 122 -7.72 -13.86 25.60
N SER A 123 -7.56 -13.84 24.28
CA SER A 123 -6.35 -13.40 23.60
C SER A 123 -6.53 -12.02 22.96
N LYS A 124 -5.49 -11.17 23.06
CA LYS A 124 -5.38 -9.92 22.28
C LYS A 124 -4.09 -9.88 21.46
N LYS A 125 -3.47 -11.04 21.26
CA LYS A 125 -2.15 -11.16 20.66
C LYS A 125 -2.16 -10.71 19.21
N ILE A 126 -3.12 -11.19 18.42
CA ILE A 126 -3.22 -10.86 16.99
C ILE A 126 -3.59 -9.38 16.84
N LEU A 127 -4.57 -8.91 17.61
CA LEU A 127 -4.93 -7.50 17.69
C LEU A 127 -3.69 -6.63 17.95
N ASN A 128 -2.96 -6.86 19.04
CA ASN A 128 -1.79 -6.05 19.40
C ASN A 128 -0.63 -6.15 18.39
N THR A 129 -0.49 -7.28 17.70
CA THR A 129 0.61 -7.50 16.74
C THR A 129 0.40 -6.76 15.41
N TYR A 130 -0.87 -6.58 15.03
CA TYR A 130 -1.23 -6.05 13.72
C TYR A 130 -2.01 -4.74 13.75
N PHE A 131 -2.41 -4.23 14.92
CA PHE A 131 -3.21 -3.00 15.03
C PHE A 131 -2.62 -1.82 14.23
N ASP A 132 -1.30 -1.63 14.29
CA ASP A 132 -0.56 -0.58 13.60
C ASP A 132 -0.36 -0.84 12.09
N LYS A 133 -0.67 -2.05 11.62
CA LYS A 133 -0.42 -2.55 10.25
C LYS A 133 -1.70 -2.90 9.49
N LEU A 134 -2.86 -2.76 10.14
CA LEU A 134 -4.16 -3.02 9.54
C LEU A 134 -4.57 -1.81 8.69
N ILE A 135 -4.95 -2.09 7.45
CA ILE A 135 -5.55 -1.10 6.56
C ILE A 135 -7.05 -1.36 6.61
N LEU A 136 -7.80 -0.50 7.30
CA LEU A 136 -9.23 -0.63 7.55
C LEU A 136 -9.92 0.72 7.36
N GLU A 137 -11.21 0.72 7.02
CA GLU A 137 -12.04 1.91 7.13
C GLU A 137 -12.16 2.42 8.58
N GLU A 138 -12.34 3.73 8.73
CA GLU A 138 -12.32 4.42 10.03
C GLU A 138 -13.41 3.90 10.98
N ASP A 139 -14.59 3.57 10.48
CA ASP A 139 -15.70 3.05 11.29
C ASP A 139 -15.41 1.61 11.80
N VAL A 140 -14.66 0.82 11.03
CA VAL A 140 -14.21 -0.52 11.42
C VAL A 140 -13.14 -0.40 12.51
N LEU A 141 -12.18 0.52 12.33
CA LEU A 141 -11.15 0.81 13.34
C LEU A 141 -11.77 1.28 14.65
N GLU A 142 -12.76 2.19 14.60
CA GLU A 142 -13.49 2.64 15.79
C GLU A 142 -14.20 1.47 16.50
N SER A 143 -14.83 0.59 15.71
CA SER A 143 -15.50 -0.60 16.24
C SER A 143 -14.50 -1.56 16.90
N LEU A 144 -13.30 -1.70 16.35
CA LEU A 144 -12.21 -2.51 16.89
C LEU A 144 -11.69 -1.97 18.23
N ILE A 145 -11.50 -0.65 18.34
CA ILE A 145 -11.09 0.02 19.58
C ILE A 145 -12.17 -0.13 20.67
N LYS A 146 -13.45 0.04 20.29
CA LYS A 146 -14.57 -0.18 21.20
C LYS A 146 -14.61 -1.61 21.71
N TYR A 147 -14.38 -2.58 20.82
CA TYR A 147 -14.25 -4.00 21.19
C TYR A 147 -13.16 -4.21 22.23
N ASP A 148 -11.93 -3.73 21.98
CA ASP A 148 -10.81 -3.90 22.91
C ASP A 148 -11.09 -3.32 24.30
N LYS A 149 -11.66 -2.11 24.33
CA LYS A 149 -12.04 -1.43 25.56
C LYS A 149 -13.11 -2.20 26.34
N LYS A 150 -14.16 -2.66 25.65
CA LYS A 150 -15.27 -3.38 26.29
C LYS A 150 -14.86 -4.78 26.75
N LEU A 151 -13.95 -5.44 26.04
CA LEU A 151 -13.35 -6.70 26.46
C LEU A 151 -12.61 -6.53 27.80
N SER A 152 -11.79 -5.47 27.90
CA SER A 152 -11.08 -5.13 29.15
C SER A 152 -12.05 -4.84 30.30
N LEU A 153 -13.14 -4.10 30.02
CA LEU A 153 -14.19 -3.83 31.01
C LEU A 153 -14.86 -5.11 31.47
N LEU A 154 -15.21 -6.02 30.56
CA LEU A 154 -15.84 -7.30 30.92
C LEU A 154 -14.96 -8.11 31.88
N ILE A 155 -13.65 -8.16 31.62
CA ILE A 155 -12.69 -8.87 32.45
C ILE A 155 -12.64 -8.27 33.87
N GLY A 156 -12.58 -6.93 33.96
CA GLY A 156 -12.41 -6.20 35.22
C GLY A 156 -13.68 -5.99 36.06
N SER A 157 -14.86 -6.25 35.53
CA SER A 157 -16.15 -5.90 36.18
C SER A 157 -16.66 -6.96 37.17
N ASP A 158 -17.57 -6.53 38.05
CA ASP A 158 -18.31 -7.42 38.96
C ASP A 158 -19.41 -8.22 38.24
N LEU A 159 -19.98 -9.24 38.90
CA LEU A 159 -20.84 -10.27 38.30
C LEU A 159 -22.13 -9.70 37.67
N GLU A 160 -22.81 -8.78 38.34
CA GLU A 160 -24.01 -8.10 37.80
C GLU A 160 -23.67 -7.22 36.58
N GLN A 161 -22.57 -6.47 36.65
CA GLN A 161 -22.10 -5.63 35.55
C GLN A 161 -21.65 -6.46 34.33
N LYS A 162 -21.04 -7.62 34.56
CA LYS A 162 -20.59 -8.55 33.51
C LYS A 162 -21.72 -8.99 32.59
N ARG A 163 -22.90 -9.30 33.13
CA ARG A 163 -24.06 -9.72 32.33
C ARG A 163 -24.53 -8.62 31.38
N GLY A 164 -24.64 -7.39 31.88
CA GLY A 164 -25.04 -6.23 31.07
C GLY A 164 -23.98 -5.82 30.03
N ILE A 165 -22.69 -5.96 30.36
CA ILE A 165 -21.60 -5.71 29.41
C ILE A 165 -21.59 -6.77 28.31
N TYR A 166 -21.72 -8.05 28.68
CA TYR A 166 -21.68 -9.16 27.73
C TYR A 166 -22.84 -9.11 26.72
N SER A 167 -24.08 -8.83 27.14
CA SER A 167 -25.22 -8.80 26.21
C SER A 167 -25.02 -7.77 25.10
N ASN A 168 -24.54 -6.58 25.44
CA ASN A 168 -24.20 -5.52 24.49
C ASN A 168 -22.96 -5.89 23.65
N LEU A 169 -21.91 -6.39 24.28
CA LEU A 169 -20.65 -6.75 23.62
C LEU A 169 -20.84 -7.87 22.60
N LYS A 170 -21.68 -8.86 22.88
CA LYS A 170 -21.98 -9.97 21.95
C LYS A 170 -22.55 -9.48 20.63
N PHE A 171 -23.48 -8.53 20.67
CA PHE A 171 -24.05 -7.94 19.45
C PHE A 171 -23.00 -7.15 18.67
N GLU A 172 -22.20 -6.36 19.38
CA GLU A 172 -21.14 -5.55 18.76
C GLU A 172 -20.02 -6.39 18.15
N ILE A 173 -19.64 -7.51 18.78
CA ILE A 173 -18.67 -8.45 18.22
C ILE A 173 -19.20 -9.06 16.92
N LYS A 174 -20.47 -9.50 16.90
CA LYS A 174 -21.06 -10.04 15.67
C LYS A 174 -21.07 -9.00 14.56
N SER A 175 -21.43 -7.75 14.89
CA SER A 175 -21.38 -6.64 13.93
C SER A 175 -19.94 -6.37 13.43
N LEU A 176 -18.96 -6.36 14.33
CA LEU A 176 -17.55 -6.17 13.99
C LEU A 176 -17.02 -7.29 13.07
N ILE A 177 -17.35 -8.56 13.36
CA ILE A 177 -17.00 -9.69 12.50
C ILE A 177 -17.56 -9.47 11.09
N THR A 178 -18.83 -9.10 10.97
CA THR A 178 -19.44 -8.83 9.65
C THR A 178 -18.77 -7.67 8.94
N LYS A 179 -18.38 -6.60 9.65
CA LYS A 179 -17.63 -5.48 9.06
C LYS A 179 -16.26 -5.93 8.55
N LEU A 180 -15.50 -6.66 9.36
CA LEU A 180 -14.18 -7.20 8.97
C LEU A 180 -14.28 -8.19 7.80
N GLU A 181 -15.34 -9.01 7.75
CA GLU A 181 -15.61 -9.90 6.62
C GLU A 181 -15.91 -9.14 5.32
N ARG A 182 -16.56 -7.96 5.40
CA ARG A 182 -16.77 -7.08 4.24
C ARG A 182 -15.49 -6.41 3.76
N GLU A 183 -14.59 -6.05 4.66
CA GLU A 183 -13.28 -5.49 4.29
C GLU A 183 -12.50 -6.46 3.40
N ILE A 184 -12.52 -7.76 3.73
CA ILE A 184 -11.88 -8.82 2.92
C ILE A 184 -12.51 -8.95 1.51
N LEU A 185 -13.80 -8.63 1.36
CA LEU A 185 -14.50 -8.72 0.08
C LEU A 185 -14.35 -7.46 -0.80
N ARG A 186 -13.90 -6.36 -0.21
CA ARG A 186 -13.66 -5.08 -0.89
C ARG A 186 -12.29 -5.01 -1.52
N THR A 187 -11.31 -5.69 -0.95
CA THR A 187 -9.94 -5.83 -1.45
C THR A 187 -9.85 -6.82 -2.61
#